data_AF-A0A2A4KU61-F1
#
_entry.id   AF-A0A2A4KU61-F1
#
_cell.length_a   1.000
_cell.length_b   1.000
_cell.length_c   1.000
_cell.angle_alpha   90.00
_cell.angle_beta   90.00
_cell.angle_gamma   90.00
#
_symmetry.space_group_name_H-M   'P 1'
#
loop_
_entity.id
_entity.type
_entity.pdbx_description
1 polymer ?
#
loop_
_entity_poly.entity_id
_entity_poly.type
_entity_poly.pdbx_seq_one_letter_code
_entity_poly.pdbx_strand_id
1 'polypeptide(L)'
;MEIPEPEKAELRIPKAALEALAAAVEVRTVATVKDGDGLDWYYPVGTRDEDHVEFALLPGGEEVFLRMSSRRDQTRVVRIEQWHELIGHIAGPTA
;
A
#
# COMPACT_ATOMS: atom_id res chain seq x y z
N MET A 1 -26.38 12.97 -23.98
CA MET A 1 -26.14 12.26 -22.71
C MET A 1 -24.71 12.53 -22.35
N GLU A 2 -24.49 13.49 -21.46
CA GLU A 2 -23.17 13.71 -20.85
C GLU A 2 -22.93 12.53 -19.92
N ILE A 3 -21.86 11.77 -20.19
CA ILE A 3 -21.42 10.69 -19.32
C ILE A 3 -20.79 11.39 -18.12
N PRO A 4 -21.30 11.25 -16.88
CA PRO A 4 -20.68 11.89 -15.73
C PRO A 4 -19.24 11.37 -15.62
N GLU A 5 -18.29 12.30 -15.64
CA GLU A 5 -16.88 12.00 -15.39
C GLU A 5 -16.79 11.25 -14.06
N PRO A 6 -16.13 10.08 -13.99
CA PRO A 6 -16.04 9.35 -12.74
C PRO A 6 -15.34 10.26 -11.73
N GLU A 7 -16.07 10.64 -10.69
CA GLU A 7 -15.54 11.34 -9.54
C GLU A 7 -14.33 10.52 -9.07
N LYS A 8 -13.12 11.02 -9.34
CA LYS A 8 -11.88 10.39 -8.89
C LYS A 8 -11.88 10.55 -7.38
N ALA A 9 -12.55 9.63 -6.69
CA ALA A 9 -12.43 9.48 -5.26
C ALA A 9 -10.95 9.28 -4.99
N GLU A 10 -10.29 10.36 -4.56
CA GLU A 10 -8.90 10.29 -4.19
C GLU A 10 -8.81 9.34 -3.01
N LEU A 11 -8.25 8.15 -3.25
CA LEU A 11 -7.98 7.20 -2.18
C LEU A 11 -7.11 7.91 -1.14
N ARG A 12 -7.72 8.25 0.00
CA ARG A 12 -7.03 8.81 1.16
C ARG A 12 -6.58 7.67 2.04
N ILE A 13 -5.33 7.25 1.87
CA ILE A 13 -4.68 6.33 2.81
C ILE A 13 -4.36 7.11 4.08
N PRO A 14 -4.89 6.73 5.25
CA PRO A 14 -4.57 7.41 6.50
C PRO A 14 -3.07 7.30 6.80
N LYS A 15 -2.46 8.40 7.24
CA LYS A 15 -1.03 8.44 7.58
C LYS A 15 -0.65 7.34 8.58
N ALA A 16 -1.45 7.15 9.63
CA ALA A 16 -1.20 6.12 10.65
C ALA A 16 -1.18 4.69 10.08
N ALA A 17 -2.04 4.39 9.10
CA ALA A 17 -2.09 3.09 8.46
C ALA A 17 -0.85 2.86 7.56
N LEU A 18 -0.40 3.92 6.88
CA LEU A 18 0.84 3.91 6.12
C LEU A 18 2.07 3.75 7.02
N GLU A 19 2.08 4.40 8.18
CA GLU A 19 3.14 4.28 9.19
C GLU A 19 3.22 2.87 9.77
N ALA A 20 2.07 2.25 10.09
CA ALA A 20 2.01 0.87 10.53
C ALA A 20 2.55 -0.11 9.48
N LEU A 21 2.22 0.12 8.19
CA LEU A 21 2.77 -0.68 7.11
C LEU A 21 4.28 -0.53 6.99
N ALA A 22 4.79 0.71 7.02
CA ALA A 22 6.22 0.96 6.91
C ALA A 22 7.01 0.30 8.04
N ALA A 23 6.53 0.41 9.28
CA ALA A 23 7.13 -0.27 10.43
C ALA A 23 7.16 -1.79 10.23
N ALA A 24 6.07 -2.38 9.73
CA ALA A 24 6.01 -3.81 9.44
C ALA A 24 7.00 -4.23 8.33
N VAL A 25 7.18 -3.42 7.30
CA VAL A 25 8.18 -3.66 6.24
C VAL A 25 9.60 -3.58 6.81
N GLU A 26 9.89 -2.58 7.65
CA GLU A 26 11.20 -2.37 8.26
C GLU A 26 11.63 -3.57 9.13
N VAL A 27 10.74 -4.06 9.99
CA VAL A 27 11.01 -5.23 10.84
C VAL A 27 10.70 -6.57 10.16
N ARG A 28 10.41 -6.56 8.85
CA ARG A 28 10.13 -7.75 8.02
C ARG A 28 8.96 -8.60 8.52
N THR A 29 7.94 -7.97 9.08
CA THR A 29 6.71 -8.61 9.58
C THR A 29 5.53 -8.35 8.64
N VAL A 30 5.67 -8.75 7.38
CA VAL A 30 4.60 -8.69 6.38
C VAL A 30 4.10 -10.09 5.99
N ALA A 31 2.79 -10.22 5.84
CA ALA A 31 2.11 -11.37 5.24
C ALA A 31 1.84 -11.11 3.76
N THR A 32 1.62 -12.18 2.99
CA THR A 32 1.34 -12.09 1.55
C THR A 32 0.05 -12.79 1.19
N VAL A 33 -0.71 -12.21 0.25
CA VAL A 33 -1.89 -12.80 -0.38
C VAL A 33 -1.85 -12.54 -1.87
N LYS A 34 -2.10 -13.56 -2.69
CA LYS A 34 -2.27 -13.38 -4.14
C LYS A 34 -3.68 -12.95 -4.46
N ASP A 35 -3.83 -12.01 -5.39
CA ASP A 35 -5.14 -11.70 -5.96
C ASP A 35 -5.52 -12.63 -7.12
N GLY A 36 -6.68 -12.36 -7.74
CA GLY A 36 -7.20 -13.14 -8.86
C GLY A 36 -6.37 -13.04 -10.14
N ASP A 37 -5.55 -12.00 -10.27
CA ASP A 37 -4.62 -11.78 -11.39
C ASP A 37 -3.22 -12.37 -11.11
N GLY A 38 -3.03 -12.95 -9.91
CA GLY A 38 -1.77 -13.57 -9.49
C GLY A 38 -0.74 -12.61 -8.93
N LEU A 39 -1.10 -11.34 -8.69
CA LEU A 39 -0.23 -10.34 -8.10
C LEU A 39 -0.11 -10.57 -6.59
N ASP A 40 1.13 -10.54 -6.08
CA ASP A 40 1.41 -10.68 -4.65
C ASP A 40 1.20 -9.36 -3.91
N TRP A 41 0.20 -9.33 -3.03
CA TRP A 41 -0.10 -8.22 -2.13
C TRP A 41 0.44 -8.50 -0.73
N TYR A 42 1.11 -7.52 -0.16
CA TYR A 42 1.76 -7.57 1.14
C TYR A 42 1.06 -6.66 2.14
N TYR A 43 0.98 -7.09 3.39
CA TYR A 43 0.33 -6.34 4.47
C TYR A 43 0.92 -6.69 5.84
N PRO A 44 0.73 -5.87 6.89
CA PRO A 44 1.25 -6.18 8.22
C PRO A 44 0.70 -7.50 8.77
N VAL A 45 1.56 -8.35 9.35
CA VAL A 45 1.11 -9.59 10.00
C VAL A 45 0.15 -9.25 11.14
N GLY A 46 -0.93 -10.03 11.26
CA GLY A 46 -1.91 -9.90 12.34
C GLY A 46 -3.06 -8.93 12.08
N THR A 47 -2.99 -8.09 11.04
CA THR A 47 -4.05 -7.10 10.76
C THR A 47 -5.11 -7.59 9.77
N ARG A 48 -5.14 -8.90 9.45
CA ARG A 48 -5.99 -9.44 8.37
C ARG A 48 -7.48 -9.11 8.55
N ASP A 49 -7.94 -9.11 9.80
CA ASP A 49 -9.33 -8.85 10.17
C ASP A 49 -9.60 -7.36 10.49
N GLU A 50 -8.59 -6.50 10.37
CA GLU A 50 -8.65 -5.06 10.58
C GLU A 50 -8.47 -4.30 9.26
N ASP A 51 -8.87 -3.02 9.23
CA ASP A 51 -8.58 -2.16 8.08
C ASP A 51 -7.09 -1.81 8.05
N HIS A 52 -6.41 -2.10 6.94
CA HIS A 52 -4.95 -1.97 6.82
C HIS A 52 -4.53 -1.60 5.41
N VAL A 53 -3.28 -1.15 5.26
CA VAL A 53 -2.71 -0.88 3.94
C VAL A 53 -2.12 -2.17 3.36
N GLU A 54 -2.41 -2.42 2.10
CA GLU A 54 -1.81 -3.47 1.29
C GLU A 54 -0.92 -2.80 0.22
N PHE A 55 0.23 -3.40 -0.08
CA PHE A 55 1.08 -2.98 -1.20
C PHE A 55 1.44 -4.14 -2.13
N ALA A 56 1.70 -3.86 -3.40
CA ALA A 56 2.20 -4.84 -4.35
C ALA A 56 3.28 -4.21 -5.24
N LEU A 57 4.37 -4.93 -5.46
CA LEU A 57 5.42 -4.53 -6.38
C LEU A 57 5.00 -4.89 -7.80
N LEU A 58 4.98 -3.91 -8.71
CA LEU A 58 4.62 -4.18 -10.10
C LEU A 58 5.75 -4.89 -10.85
N PRO A 59 5.40 -5.76 -11.82
CA PRO A 59 6.37 -6.29 -12.77
C PRO A 59 7.09 -5.14 -13.46
N GLY A 60 8.43 -5.14 -13.40
CA GLY A 60 9.27 -4.03 -13.88
C GLY A 60 9.98 -3.28 -12.75
N GLY A 61 9.44 -3.31 -11.52
CA GLY A 61 10.14 -2.82 -10.32
C GLY A 61 10.21 -1.31 -10.15
N GLU A 62 9.58 -0.54 -11.05
CA GLU A 62 9.58 0.93 -11.00
C GLU A 62 8.38 1.52 -10.25
N GLU A 63 7.36 0.71 -10.00
CA GLU A 63 6.08 1.13 -9.44
C GLU A 63 5.59 0.19 -8.35
N VAL A 64 4.88 0.78 -7.39
CA VAL A 64 4.24 0.08 -6.27
C VAL A 64 2.77 0.45 -6.26
N PHE A 65 1.92 -0.56 -6.18
CA PHE A 65 0.51 -0.39 -5.91
C PHE A 65 0.26 -0.30 -4.41
N LEU A 66 -0.61 0.62 -4.00
CA LEU A 66 -1.03 0.83 -2.62
C LEU A 66 -2.56 0.90 -2.54
N ARG A 67 -3.15 0.22 -1.56
CA ARG A 67 -4.59 0.30 -1.31
C ARG A 67 -4.95 0.07 0.15
N MET A 68 -6.17 0.42 0.54
CA MET A 68 -6.76 0.00 1.82
C MET A 68 -7.45 -1.35 1.64
N SER A 69 -7.37 -2.23 2.64
CA SER A 69 -8.06 -3.53 2.62
C SER A 69 -9.59 -3.38 2.59
N SER A 70 -10.13 -2.29 3.14
CA SER A 70 -11.55 -1.91 3.03
C SER A 70 -11.99 -1.37 1.67
N ARG A 71 -11.05 -0.99 0.79
CA ARG A 71 -11.30 -0.40 -0.53
C ARG A 71 -10.35 -0.93 -1.60
N ARG A 72 -10.41 -2.24 -1.84
CA ARG A 72 -9.52 -2.93 -2.80
C ARG A 72 -9.75 -2.57 -4.26
N ASP A 73 -10.91 -1.96 -4.57
CA ASP A 73 -11.27 -1.38 -5.86
C ASP A 73 -10.52 -0.08 -6.17
N GLN A 74 -9.92 0.55 -5.16
CA GLN A 74 -9.17 1.80 -5.30
C GLN A 74 -7.70 1.57 -5.00
N THR A 75 -6.89 1.56 -6.04
CA THR A 75 -5.44 1.40 -5.96
C THR A 75 -4.74 2.68 -6.38
N ARG A 76 -3.78 3.14 -5.55
CA ARG A 76 -2.83 4.19 -5.93
C ARG A 76 -1.56 3.57 -6.46
N VAL A 77 -1.05 4.17 -7.52
CA VAL A 77 0.27 3.84 -8.08
C VAL A 77 1.24 4.88 -7.57
N VAL A 78 2.33 4.44 -6.95
CA VAL A 78 3.44 5.30 -6.54
C VAL A 78 4.73 4.81 -7.18
N ARG A 79 5.64 5.73 -7.48
CA ARG A 79 6.95 5.36 -7.98
C ARG A 79 7.77 4.69 -6.89
N ILE A 80 8.65 3.78 -7.28
CA ILE A 80 9.52 3.06 -6.35
C ILE A 80 10.41 4.02 -5.53
N GLU A 81 10.80 5.15 -6.10
CA GLU A 81 11.56 6.21 -5.39
C GLU A 81 10.74 6.81 -4.24
N GLN A 82 9.49 7.19 -4.51
CA GLN A 82 8.56 7.72 -3.50
C GLN A 82 8.21 6.67 -2.44
N TRP A 83 8.09 5.40 -2.85
CA TRP A 83 7.94 4.29 -1.93
C TRP A 83 9.16 4.14 -1.01
N HIS A 84 10.37 4.23 -1.55
CA HIS A 84 11.59 4.20 -0.74
C HIS A 84 11.70 5.38 0.21
N GLU A 85 11.25 6.58 -0.19
CA GLU A 85 11.15 7.71 0.74
C GLU A 85 10.11 7.43 1.84
N LEU A 86 8.96 6.85 1.51
CA LEU A 86 7.93 6.52 2.51
C LEU A 86 8.41 5.48 3.52
N ILE A 87 9.01 4.38 3.06
CA ILE A 87 9.52 3.32 3.94
C ILE A 87 10.83 3.77 4.63
N GLY A 88 11.65 4.56 3.96
CA GLY A 88 12.96 5.02 4.43
C GLY A 88 12.93 6.26 5.33
N HIS A 89 11.94 7.15 5.22
CA HIS A 89 11.76 8.30 6.14
C HIS A 89 11.08 7.91 7.45
N ILE A 90 10.47 6.73 7.53
CA ILE A 90 9.92 6.21 8.78
C ILE A 90 11.04 5.57 9.62
N ALA A 91 12.17 5.22 8.99
CA ALA A 91 13.43 4.95 9.68
C ALA A 91 14.15 6.26 10.11
N GLY A 92 13.74 6.85 11.24
CA GLY A 92 14.60 7.73 12.07
C GLY A 92 13.89 8.65 13.10
N PRO A 93 14.40 8.78 14.35
CA PRO A 93 15.81 8.74 14.71
C PRO A 93 16.30 7.60 15.65
N THR A 94 17.52 7.17 15.33
CA THR A 94 18.66 6.61 16.11
C THR A 94 18.47 5.82 17.42
N ALA A 95 19.15 4.67 17.48
CA ALA A 95 20.04 4.29 18.60
C ALA A 95 21.45 4.02 18.04
#